data_AF-A0A9D6GP54-F1
#
_entry.id   AF-A0A9D6GP54-F1
#
_cell.length_a   1.000
_cell.length_b   1.000
_cell.length_c   1.000
_cell.angle_alpha   90.00
_cell.angle_beta   90.00
_cell.angle_gamma   90.00
#
_symmetry.space_group_name_H-M   'P 1'
#
loop_
_entity.id
_entity.type
_entity.pdbx_description
1 polymer ?
#
loop_
_entity_poly.entity_id
_entity_poly.type
_entity_poly.pdbx_seq_one_letter_code
_entity_poly.pdbx_strand_id
1 'polypeptide(L)'
;MRQPISINIHDSHIGIWQDDPCDNTFRSEIYGALIRQMRDRGWSIGRNDQTHRHYRCLSPNHRVGVCGTLLCDIELSGRVVKVDFWSTSAKQINQNGRRYDFDKMKRMSKLDRRRVELEFRRIIAWLETLAPVEVKRRDEHNLAPMKRIEKGYAESWHSDKELGRPVCNSDYNRKSADEQLLEHGQIVWVPDNKGRMLRGVAFYNLNSMWWVIAGGMLFNKGCSEIFAATPADLRKKRNERASRSRLEKELQIAVQRMDYRRAETLKTIIFGTDETYMIWARDHRAYYRSQYAGYSSDTAGAGRYTKAEAESECRRVPHELEMVCPDGKHVSFERAAA
;
A
#
# COMPACT_ATOMS: atom_id res chain seq x y z
N MET A 1 23.94 -16.44 29.32
CA MET A 1 22.74 -15.58 29.16
C MET A 1 22.64 -15.26 27.68
N ARG A 2 21.48 -15.50 27.03
CA ARG A 2 21.34 -15.32 25.57
C ARG A 2 21.43 -13.82 25.22
N GLN A 3 21.86 -13.51 23.99
CA GLN A 3 21.80 -12.15 23.44
C GLN A 3 20.37 -11.59 23.52
N PRO A 4 20.21 -10.26 23.65
CA PRO A 4 18.89 -9.62 23.68
C PRO A 4 18.02 -9.99 22.48
N ILE A 5 16.72 -10.11 22.73
CA ILE A 5 15.70 -10.38 21.71
C ILE A 5 14.83 -9.14 21.55
N SER A 6 14.69 -8.66 20.32
CA SER A 6 13.73 -7.61 19.97
C SER A 6 12.44 -8.22 19.45
N ILE A 7 11.30 -7.78 19.98
CA ILE A 7 9.97 -8.20 19.54
C ILE A 7 9.27 -7.01 18.89
N ASN A 8 8.80 -7.19 17.65
CA ASN A 8 8.00 -6.21 16.92
C ASN A 8 6.58 -6.74 16.74
N ILE A 9 5.59 -6.07 17.34
CA ILE A 9 4.17 -6.40 17.19
C ILE A 9 3.48 -5.32 16.36
N HIS A 10 2.70 -5.76 15.37
CA HIS A 10 1.90 -4.88 14.52
C HIS A 10 0.62 -5.61 14.10
N ASP A 11 -0.56 -5.07 14.46
CA ASP A 11 -1.84 -5.73 14.20
C ASP A 11 -1.85 -7.18 14.75
N SER A 12 -2.03 -8.20 13.90
CA SER A 12 -2.00 -9.62 14.30
C SER A 12 -0.67 -10.33 14.02
N HIS A 13 0.41 -9.55 13.84
CA HIS A 13 1.76 -10.01 13.60
C HIS A 13 2.65 -9.87 14.83
N ILE A 14 3.48 -10.88 15.10
CA ILE A 14 4.60 -10.81 16.04
C ILE A 14 5.89 -11.27 15.35
N GLY A 15 6.87 -10.39 15.27
CA GLY A 15 8.21 -10.67 14.78
C GLY A 15 9.20 -10.74 15.92
N ILE A 16 9.89 -11.87 16.06
CA ILE A 16 10.95 -12.12 17.04
C ILE A 16 12.27 -11.98 16.30
N TRP A 17 13.12 -11.07 16.75
CA TRP A 17 14.37 -10.72 16.09
C TRP A 17 15.52 -10.86 17.07
N GLN A 18 16.59 -11.49 16.62
CA GLN A 18 17.84 -11.59 17.36
C GLN A 18 18.93 -10.77 16.67
N ASP A 19 19.77 -10.10 17.46
CA ASP A 19 20.88 -9.29 16.96
C ASP A 19 21.91 -10.12 16.20
N ASP A 20 22.32 -11.27 16.75
CA ASP A 20 23.33 -12.13 16.14
C ASP A 20 22.77 -12.90 14.94
N PRO A 21 23.21 -12.62 13.70
CA PRO A 21 22.80 -13.35 12.51
C PRO A 21 23.33 -14.79 12.43
N CYS A 22 24.37 -15.11 13.21
CA CYS A 22 25.10 -16.37 13.15
C CYS A 22 24.75 -17.34 14.31
N ASP A 23 23.73 -17.02 15.11
CA ASP A 23 23.33 -17.90 16.22
C ASP A 23 22.67 -19.20 15.72
N ASN A 24 23.48 -20.26 15.71
CA ASN A 24 23.06 -21.61 15.31
C ASN A 24 21.97 -22.21 16.22
N THR A 25 21.78 -21.68 17.43
CA THR A 25 20.77 -22.15 18.38
C THR A 25 19.39 -21.53 18.13
N PHE A 26 19.30 -20.43 17.37
CA PHE A 26 18.04 -19.71 17.17
C PHE A 26 16.94 -20.58 16.57
N ARG A 27 17.31 -21.48 15.64
CA ARG A 27 16.38 -22.44 15.05
C ARG A 27 15.80 -23.42 16.08
N SER A 28 16.64 -24.01 16.93
CA SER A 28 16.21 -25.08 17.85
C SER A 28 15.54 -24.53 19.11
N GLU A 29 16.11 -23.46 19.67
CA GLU A 29 15.73 -22.89 20.97
C GLU A 29 14.65 -21.82 20.88
N ILE A 30 14.55 -21.09 19.75
CA ILE A 30 13.49 -20.10 19.55
C ILE A 30 12.43 -20.67 18.62
N TYR A 31 12.73 -20.89 17.34
CA TYR A 31 11.73 -21.32 16.37
C TYR A 31 11.10 -22.69 16.71
N GLY A 32 11.95 -23.68 17.01
CA GLY A 32 11.49 -25.02 17.37
C GLY A 32 10.73 -25.06 18.70
N ALA A 33 11.20 -24.34 19.71
CA ALA A 33 10.55 -24.27 21.01
C ALA A 33 9.21 -23.53 20.95
N LEU A 34 9.13 -22.44 20.20
CA LEU A 34 7.88 -21.71 19.96
C LEU A 34 6.80 -22.64 19.39
N ILE A 35 7.14 -23.43 18.37
CA ILE A 35 6.21 -24.41 17.77
C ILE A 35 5.75 -25.44 18.81
N ARG A 36 6.68 -25.98 19.61
CA ARG A 36 6.34 -26.95 20.67
C ARG A 36 5.36 -26.35 21.67
N GLN A 37 5.67 -25.17 22.20
CA GLN A 37 4.79 -24.54 23.19
C GLN A 37 3.43 -24.15 22.61
N MET A 38 3.37 -23.70 21.36
CA MET A 38 2.08 -23.46 20.72
C MET A 38 1.27 -24.75 20.60
N ARG A 39 1.91 -25.88 20.25
CA ARG A 39 1.23 -27.19 20.24
C ARG A 39 0.71 -27.59 21.62
N ASP A 40 1.50 -27.39 22.66
CA ASP A 40 1.09 -27.68 24.05
C ASP A 40 -0.14 -26.86 24.47
N ARG A 41 -0.33 -25.68 23.87
CA ARG A 41 -1.51 -24.82 24.08
C ARG A 41 -2.69 -25.14 23.16
N GLY A 42 -2.63 -26.24 22.40
CA GLY A 42 -3.72 -26.72 21.55
C GLY A 42 -3.67 -26.23 20.10
N TRP A 43 -2.52 -25.72 19.61
CA TRP A 43 -2.35 -25.46 18.18
C TRP A 43 -1.97 -26.74 17.42
N SER A 44 -2.73 -27.08 16.39
CA SER A 44 -2.31 -28.08 15.41
C SER A 44 -1.39 -27.41 14.39
N ILE A 45 -0.06 -27.58 14.54
CA ILE A 45 0.95 -26.96 13.67
C ILE A 45 1.58 -28.00 12.76
N GLY A 46 1.43 -27.79 11.45
CA GLY A 46 1.94 -28.64 10.39
C GLY A 46 2.83 -27.90 9.41
N ARG A 47 3.26 -28.64 8.39
CA ARG A 47 4.03 -28.11 7.27
C ARG A 47 3.12 -27.26 6.37
N ASN A 48 3.66 -26.18 5.80
CA ASN A 48 2.97 -25.47 4.73
C ASN A 48 3.10 -26.27 3.42
N ASP A 49 2.01 -26.89 2.98
CA ASP A 49 2.01 -27.74 1.78
C ASP A 49 2.22 -26.96 0.48
N GLN A 50 1.73 -25.71 0.38
CA GLN A 50 2.00 -24.87 -0.79
C GLN A 50 3.49 -24.58 -0.89
N THR A 51 4.12 -24.16 0.22
CA THR A 51 5.57 -23.92 0.26
C THR A 51 6.34 -25.20 -0.02
N HIS A 52 5.94 -26.35 0.53
CA HIS A 52 6.64 -27.60 0.23
C HIS A 52 6.55 -27.97 -1.27
N ARG A 53 5.38 -27.82 -1.90
CA ARG A 53 5.19 -28.19 -3.31
C ARG A 53 6.00 -27.33 -4.26
N HIS A 54 6.02 -26.01 -4.04
CA HIS A 54 6.66 -25.07 -4.96
C HIS A 54 8.08 -24.66 -4.55
N TYR A 55 8.42 -24.75 -3.26
CA TYR A 55 9.67 -24.22 -2.67
C TYR A 55 10.22 -25.16 -1.59
N ARG A 56 10.63 -26.36 -1.99
CA ARG A 56 11.05 -27.42 -1.06
C ARG A 56 12.20 -27.01 -0.12
N CYS A 57 13.13 -26.17 -0.59
CA CYS A 57 14.23 -25.64 0.21
C CYS A 57 13.77 -24.71 1.35
N LEU A 58 12.63 -24.03 1.19
CA LEU A 58 12.06 -23.15 2.22
C LEU A 58 11.17 -23.91 3.21
N SER A 59 10.61 -25.05 2.79
CA SER A 59 9.69 -25.87 3.58
C SER A 59 10.09 -26.11 5.06
N PRO A 60 11.37 -26.33 5.43
CA PRO A 60 11.75 -26.46 6.85
C PRO A 60 11.45 -25.22 7.70
N ASN A 61 11.38 -24.04 7.08
CA ASN A 61 11.25 -22.75 7.73
C ASN A 61 9.82 -22.21 7.73
N HIS A 62 8.87 -22.89 7.09
CA HIS A 62 7.48 -22.45 7.04
C HIS A 62 6.55 -23.48 7.68
N ARG A 63 5.73 -23.02 8.62
CA ARG A 63 4.70 -23.82 9.27
C ARG A 63 3.38 -23.08 9.24
N VAL A 64 2.29 -23.84 9.22
CA VAL A 64 0.93 -23.31 9.35
C VAL A 64 0.26 -23.99 10.52
N GLY A 65 -0.52 -23.23 11.28
CA GLY A 65 -1.19 -23.72 12.47
C GLY A 65 -2.67 -23.39 12.51
N VAL A 66 -3.45 -24.23 13.20
CA VAL A 66 -4.87 -24.03 13.45
C VAL A 66 -5.18 -24.23 14.93
N CYS A 67 -6.00 -23.34 15.51
CA CYS A 67 -6.56 -23.47 16.85
C CYS A 67 -8.01 -22.96 16.87
N GLY A 68 -8.97 -23.85 16.64
CA GLY A 68 -10.39 -23.49 16.48
C GLY A 68 -10.59 -22.55 15.28
N THR A 69 -11.11 -21.36 15.52
CA THR A 69 -11.31 -20.29 14.51
C THR A 69 -10.05 -19.56 14.08
N LEU A 70 -8.93 -19.72 14.80
CA LEU A 70 -7.68 -19.03 14.51
C LEU A 70 -6.75 -19.87 13.65
N LEU A 71 -6.11 -19.21 12.70
CA LEU A 71 -5.02 -19.73 11.89
C LEU A 71 -3.75 -18.94 12.18
N CYS A 72 -2.60 -19.57 11.99
CA CYS A 72 -1.32 -18.89 11.97
C CYS A 72 -0.40 -19.39 10.85
N ASP A 73 0.52 -18.52 10.44
CA ASP A 73 1.68 -18.84 9.62
C ASP A 73 2.92 -18.46 10.43
N ILE A 74 3.87 -19.39 10.50
CA ILE A 74 5.13 -19.22 11.24
C ILE A 74 6.25 -19.37 10.23
N GLU A 75 7.10 -18.35 10.12
CA GLU A 75 8.22 -18.30 9.19
C GLU A 75 9.53 -18.04 9.94
N LEU A 76 10.58 -18.78 9.58
CA LEU A 76 11.96 -18.51 9.99
C LEU A 76 12.76 -17.96 8.80
N SER A 77 13.29 -16.75 8.92
CA SER A 77 14.16 -16.13 7.93
C SER A 77 15.43 -15.61 8.60
N GLY A 78 16.53 -16.37 8.48
CA GLY A 78 17.79 -16.09 9.16
C GLY A 78 17.58 -15.97 10.67
N ARG A 79 17.78 -14.75 11.20
CA ARG A 79 17.66 -14.37 12.62
C ARG A 79 16.27 -13.89 13.04
N VAL A 80 15.24 -14.14 12.21
CA VAL A 80 13.89 -13.64 12.44
C VAL A 80 12.88 -14.76 12.41
N VAL A 81 12.06 -14.86 13.46
CA VAL A 81 10.84 -15.67 13.46
C VAL A 81 9.64 -14.75 13.36
N LYS A 82 8.78 -14.98 12.39
CA LYS A 82 7.53 -14.24 12.18
C LYS A 82 6.36 -15.16 12.48
N VAL A 83 5.37 -14.64 13.19
CA VAL A 83 4.08 -15.29 13.37
C VAL A 83 2.97 -14.34 12.99
N ASP A 84 2.18 -14.73 11.99
CA ASP A 84 1.00 -14.01 11.55
C ASP A 84 -0.26 -14.78 11.94
N PHE A 85 -1.19 -14.12 12.63
CA PHE A 85 -2.48 -14.70 12.99
C PHE A 85 -3.62 -14.15 12.12
N TRP A 86 -4.59 -14.98 11.77
CA TRP A 86 -5.86 -14.53 11.18
C TRP A 86 -7.01 -15.43 11.63
N SER A 87 -8.25 -14.96 11.51
CA SER A 87 -9.44 -15.73 11.89
C SER A 87 -10.25 -16.16 10.67
N THR A 88 -10.78 -17.38 10.70
CA THR A 88 -11.77 -17.85 9.71
C THR A 88 -13.11 -17.12 9.82
N SER A 89 -13.43 -16.59 11.00
CA SER A 89 -14.68 -15.87 11.26
C SER A 89 -14.73 -14.48 10.63
N ALA A 90 -13.55 -13.90 10.34
CA ALA A 90 -13.48 -12.62 9.65
C ALA A 90 -13.96 -12.77 8.19
N LYS A 91 -14.81 -11.84 7.73
CA LYS A 91 -15.20 -11.75 6.32
C LYS A 91 -13.94 -11.54 5.48
N GLN A 92 -13.75 -12.30 4.40
CA GLN A 92 -12.64 -12.11 3.47
C GLN A 92 -12.90 -10.90 2.55
N ILE A 93 -11.89 -10.05 2.35
CA ILE A 93 -11.95 -8.93 1.39
C ILE A 93 -10.89 -9.11 0.30
N ASN A 94 -9.68 -9.53 0.67
CA ASN A 94 -8.62 -9.81 -0.29
C ASN A 94 -8.93 -11.07 -1.12
N GLN A 95 -8.79 -10.98 -2.45
CA GLN A 95 -8.99 -12.11 -3.36
C GLN A 95 -8.01 -13.26 -3.08
N ASN A 96 -6.82 -12.95 -2.59
CA ASN A 96 -5.78 -13.93 -2.27
C ASN A 96 -5.96 -14.62 -0.90
N GLY A 97 -7.03 -14.28 -0.16
CA GLY A 97 -7.39 -14.93 1.09
C GLY A 97 -7.23 -14.07 2.34
N ARG A 98 -7.84 -14.52 3.44
CA ARG A 98 -7.87 -13.83 4.75
C ARG A 98 -6.50 -13.58 5.39
N ARG A 99 -5.48 -14.33 4.98
CA ARG A 99 -4.08 -14.11 5.40
C ARG A 99 -3.57 -12.73 4.98
N TYR A 100 -4.01 -12.24 3.82
CA TYR A 100 -3.53 -10.98 3.20
C TYR A 100 -4.49 -9.82 3.41
N ASP A 101 -5.46 -10.00 4.30
CA ASP A 101 -6.38 -8.96 4.71
C ASP A 101 -5.67 -7.99 5.69
N PHE A 102 -5.89 -6.68 5.54
CA PHE A 102 -5.42 -5.66 6.51
C PHE A 102 -6.35 -5.57 7.72
N ASP A 103 -5.86 -4.95 8.80
CA ASP A 103 -6.56 -4.71 10.08
C ASP A 103 -7.20 -5.99 10.66
N LYS A 104 -6.45 -7.09 10.65
CA LYS A 104 -6.94 -8.42 11.03
C LYS A 104 -7.49 -8.41 12.44
N MET A 105 -6.81 -7.78 13.41
CA MET A 105 -7.27 -7.70 14.79
C MET A 105 -8.62 -6.97 14.92
N LYS A 106 -8.81 -5.90 14.14
CA LYS A 106 -10.07 -5.11 14.14
C LYS A 106 -11.24 -5.93 13.57
N ARG A 107 -10.95 -6.77 12.57
CA ARG A 107 -11.94 -7.59 11.85
C ARG A 107 -12.26 -8.90 12.55
N MET A 108 -11.37 -9.37 13.42
CA MET A 108 -11.62 -10.52 14.27
C MET A 108 -12.78 -10.26 15.24
N SER A 109 -13.51 -11.34 15.56
CA SER A 109 -14.42 -11.35 16.69
C SER A 109 -13.69 -10.95 17.97
N LYS A 110 -14.43 -10.40 18.96
CA LYS A 110 -13.84 -9.95 20.23
C LYS A 110 -13.05 -11.07 20.92
N LEU A 111 -13.56 -12.31 20.90
CA LEU A 111 -12.91 -13.47 21.50
C LEU A 111 -11.64 -13.87 20.75
N ASP A 112 -11.68 -13.93 19.42
CA ASP A 112 -10.50 -14.23 18.60
C ASP A 112 -9.38 -13.22 18.82
N ARG A 113 -9.71 -11.93 18.86
CA ARG A 113 -8.76 -10.86 19.16
C ARG A 113 -8.11 -11.03 20.53
N ARG A 114 -8.89 -11.37 21.56
CA ARG A 114 -8.38 -11.62 22.92
C ARG A 114 -7.49 -12.87 22.97
N ARG A 115 -7.81 -13.90 22.19
CA ARG A 115 -6.99 -15.12 22.08
C ARG A 115 -5.64 -14.84 21.41
N VAL A 116 -5.61 -14.03 20.34
CA VAL A 116 -4.34 -13.61 19.72
C VAL A 116 -3.50 -12.78 20.68
N GLU A 117 -4.11 -11.81 21.37
CA GLU A 117 -3.41 -11.00 22.37
C GLU A 117 -2.87 -11.85 23.54
N LEU A 118 -3.60 -12.89 23.94
CA LEU A 118 -3.11 -13.86 24.93
C LEU A 118 -1.91 -14.65 24.41
N GLU A 119 -1.92 -15.07 23.15
CA GLU A 119 -0.76 -15.74 22.54
C GLU A 119 0.47 -14.83 22.48
N PHE A 120 0.31 -13.54 22.13
CA PHE A 120 1.41 -12.57 22.21
C PHE A 120 2.01 -12.50 23.61
N ARG A 121 1.18 -12.36 24.65
CA ARG A 121 1.65 -12.29 26.04
C ARG A 121 2.39 -13.55 26.47
N ARG A 122 1.89 -14.73 26.09
CA ARG A 122 2.52 -16.02 26.40
C ARG A 122 3.86 -16.18 25.70
N ILE A 123 3.95 -15.76 24.44
CA ILE A 123 5.20 -15.79 23.67
C ILE A 123 6.23 -14.85 24.31
N ILE A 124 5.83 -13.61 24.64
CA ILE A 124 6.71 -12.63 25.30
C ILE A 124 7.20 -13.17 26.65
N ALA A 125 6.28 -13.61 27.52
CA ALA A 125 6.62 -14.10 28.85
C ALA A 125 7.57 -15.29 28.81
N TRP A 126 7.44 -16.18 27.82
CA TRP A 126 8.40 -17.25 27.60
C TRP A 126 9.76 -16.73 27.11
N LEU A 127 9.80 -15.81 26.15
CA LEU A 127 11.06 -15.27 25.64
C LEU A 127 11.85 -14.53 26.74
N GLU A 128 11.15 -13.86 27.67
CA GLU A 128 11.74 -13.22 28.85
C GLU A 128 12.45 -14.23 29.78
N THR A 129 12.08 -15.51 29.77
CA THR A 129 12.81 -16.54 30.53
C THR A 129 14.14 -16.94 29.87
N LEU A 130 14.34 -16.61 28.59
CA LEU A 130 15.52 -17.01 27.82
C LEU A 130 16.54 -15.89 27.65
N ALA A 131 16.07 -14.65 27.51
CA ALA A 131 16.90 -13.48 27.21
C ALA A 131 16.24 -12.20 27.74
N PRO A 132 17.02 -11.11 27.89
CA PRO A 132 16.44 -9.77 27.94
C PRO A 132 15.61 -9.50 26.67
N VAL A 133 14.36 -9.05 26.84
CA VAL A 133 13.43 -8.80 25.74
C VAL A 133 13.08 -7.32 25.65
N GLU A 134 13.21 -6.74 24.46
CA GLU A 134 12.68 -5.41 24.14
C GLU A 134 11.41 -5.55 23.28
N VAL A 135 10.26 -5.03 23.74
CA VAL A 135 8.98 -5.13 22.99
C VAL A 135 8.59 -3.79 22.38
N LYS A 136 8.44 -3.76 21.06
CA LYS A 136 7.96 -2.61 20.28
C LYS A 136 6.58 -2.93 19.70
N ARG A 137 5.54 -2.23 20.16
CA ARG A 137 4.21 -2.27 19.56
C ARG A 137 4.01 -1.08 18.62
N ARG A 138 3.67 -1.37 17.35
CA ARG A 138 3.42 -0.36 16.31
C ARG A 138 1.93 -0.03 16.14
N ASP A 139 1.14 -0.16 17.21
CA ASP A 139 -0.29 0.20 17.18
C ASP A 139 -0.47 1.72 17.39
N GLU A 140 0.00 2.49 16.42
CA GLU A 140 0.02 3.96 16.44
C GLU A 140 -1.34 4.60 16.20
N HIS A 141 -2.34 3.81 15.82
CA HIS A 141 -3.66 4.32 15.42
C HIS A 141 -4.42 5.04 16.55
N ASN A 142 -4.07 4.79 17.82
CA ASN A 142 -4.72 5.42 18.97
C ASN A 142 -4.00 6.69 19.45
N LEU A 143 -2.82 7.02 18.91
CA LEU A 143 -2.13 8.25 19.27
C LEU A 143 -2.73 9.43 18.50
N ALA A 144 -2.88 10.56 19.18
CA ALA A 144 -3.25 11.81 18.54
C ALA A 144 -2.25 12.15 17.41
N PRO A 145 -2.69 12.74 16.28
CA PRO A 145 -1.84 13.04 15.13
C PRO A 145 -0.51 13.71 15.49
N MET A 146 -0.53 14.70 16.39
CA MET A 146 0.69 15.40 16.82
C MET A 146 1.65 14.49 17.59
N LYS A 147 1.14 13.60 18.46
CA LYS A 147 1.97 12.63 19.18
C LYS A 147 2.65 11.63 18.25
N ARG A 148 1.99 11.30 17.13
CA ARG A 148 2.59 10.44 16.09
C ARG A 148 3.73 11.17 15.36
N ILE A 149 3.56 12.45 15.07
CA ILE A 149 4.61 13.31 14.48
C ILE A 149 5.80 13.42 15.43
N GLU A 150 5.57 13.78 16.69
CA GLU A 150 6.61 13.91 17.72
C GLU A 150 7.41 12.60 17.88
N LYS A 151 6.69 11.47 17.97
CA LYS A 151 7.32 10.15 18.03
C LYS A 151 8.12 9.84 16.76
N GLY A 152 7.56 10.12 15.59
CA GLY A 152 8.24 9.92 14.31
C GLY A 152 9.52 10.75 14.21
N TYR A 153 9.53 11.96 14.75
CA TYR A 153 10.76 12.77 14.84
C TYR A 153 11.76 12.19 15.83
N ALA A 154 11.32 11.74 17.00
CA ALA A 154 12.20 11.16 18.02
C ALA A 154 12.87 9.85 17.55
N GLU A 155 12.15 9.03 16.77
CA GLU A 155 12.65 7.73 16.28
C GLU A 155 13.41 7.83 14.95
N SER A 156 13.23 8.93 14.20
CA SER A 156 13.87 9.11 12.89
C SER A 156 15.33 9.50 13.02
N TRP A 157 16.21 8.75 12.34
CA TRP A 157 17.62 9.08 12.20
C TRP A 157 17.88 10.29 11.29
N HIS A 158 16.87 10.74 10.54
CA HIS A 158 16.92 11.93 9.70
C HIS A 158 16.55 13.23 10.44
N SER A 159 16.15 13.12 11.71
CA SER A 159 15.86 14.30 12.53
C SER A 159 17.14 14.98 12.96
N ASP A 160 17.15 16.30 12.88
CA ASP A 160 18.14 17.11 13.57
C ASP A 160 17.89 16.99 15.08
N LYS A 161 18.93 16.62 15.84
CA LYS A 161 18.81 16.35 17.28
C LYS A 161 18.63 17.63 18.11
N GLU A 162 19.13 18.76 17.63
CA GLU A 162 18.98 20.05 18.33
C GLU A 162 17.58 20.62 18.09
N LEU A 163 17.10 20.53 16.84
CA LEU A 163 15.78 21.04 16.47
C LEU A 163 14.65 20.07 16.85
N GLY A 164 14.97 18.80 17.11
CA GLY A 164 14.02 17.74 17.41
C GLY A 164 13.11 17.37 16.24
N ARG A 165 13.51 17.71 15.01
CA ARG A 165 12.77 17.44 13.76
C ARG A 165 13.70 17.44 12.54
N PRO A 166 13.31 16.83 11.42
CA PRO A 166 14.02 16.94 10.16
C PRO A 166 14.05 18.39 9.64
N VAL A 167 15.12 18.70 8.90
CA VAL A 167 15.31 20.00 8.23
C VAL A 167 15.29 19.78 6.72
N CYS A 168 14.55 20.61 6.00
CA CYS A 168 14.49 20.56 4.55
C CYS A 168 15.50 21.54 3.95
N ASN A 169 16.59 21.03 3.38
CA ASN A 169 17.65 21.86 2.79
C ASN A 169 17.46 22.13 1.29
N SER A 170 16.36 21.66 0.69
CA SER A 170 16.13 21.78 -0.76
C SER A 170 14.73 22.30 -1.04
N ASP A 171 14.64 23.39 -1.79
CA ASP A 171 13.37 24.00 -2.19
C ASP A 171 12.50 23.08 -3.05
N TYR A 172 13.11 22.19 -3.83
CA TYR A 172 12.38 21.18 -4.60
C TYR A 172 11.47 20.32 -3.72
N ASN A 173 11.94 19.95 -2.53
CA ASN A 173 11.19 19.16 -1.56
C ASN A 173 10.10 19.96 -0.82
N ARG A 174 10.08 21.28 -1.00
CA ARG A 174 9.14 22.23 -0.40
C ARG A 174 8.18 22.81 -1.44
N LYS A 175 8.45 22.66 -2.74
CA LYS A 175 7.63 23.22 -3.80
C LYS A 175 6.25 22.54 -3.81
N SER A 176 5.24 23.32 -3.47
CA SER A 176 3.84 22.90 -3.37
C SER A 176 3.22 22.67 -4.76
N ALA A 177 1.99 22.15 -4.78
CA ALA A 177 1.18 22.00 -5.99
C ALA A 177 0.86 23.32 -6.70
N ASP A 178 0.83 24.42 -5.95
CA ASP A 178 0.66 25.80 -6.44
C ASP A 178 1.97 26.58 -6.50
N GLU A 179 3.10 25.85 -6.59
CA GLU A 179 4.45 26.35 -6.84
C GLU A 179 5.06 27.26 -5.76
N GLN A 180 4.38 27.42 -4.62
CA GLN A 180 4.89 28.14 -3.46
C GLN A 180 5.75 27.22 -2.59
N LEU A 181 6.60 27.81 -1.74
CA LEU A 181 7.42 27.03 -0.82
C LEU A 181 6.65 26.77 0.47
N LEU A 182 6.54 25.49 0.84
CA LEU A 182 5.97 25.07 2.10
C LEU A 182 6.91 25.37 3.26
N GLU A 183 6.32 25.80 4.37
CA GLU A 183 6.99 25.98 5.65
C GLU A 183 6.47 25.00 6.70
N HIS A 184 7.37 24.60 7.61
CA HIS A 184 7.01 23.74 8.72
C HIS A 184 6.06 24.49 9.67
N GLY A 185 4.91 23.90 9.98
CA GLY A 185 3.85 24.51 10.79
C GLY A 185 2.88 25.38 10.00
N GLN A 186 3.01 25.48 8.67
CA GLN A 186 2.14 26.33 7.84
C GLN A 186 0.75 25.74 7.68
N ILE A 187 -0.25 26.62 7.56
CA ILE A 187 -1.62 26.25 7.15
C ILE A 187 -1.62 25.92 5.66
N VAL A 188 -2.13 24.73 5.32
CA VAL A 188 -2.15 24.22 3.95
C VAL A 188 -3.50 23.62 3.60
N TRP A 189 -3.69 23.33 2.32
CA TRP A 189 -4.86 22.62 1.81
C TRP A 189 -4.45 21.34 1.10
N VAL A 190 -5.09 20.23 1.47
CA VAL A 190 -4.81 18.89 0.89
C VAL A 190 -6.09 18.18 0.46
N PRO A 191 -6.08 17.42 -0.64
CA PRO A 191 -7.21 16.57 -1.00
C PRO A 191 -7.27 15.33 -0.10
N ASP A 192 -8.47 14.98 0.36
CA ASP A 192 -8.76 13.69 0.99
C ASP A 192 -8.75 12.54 -0.05
N ASN A 193 -8.98 11.30 0.39
CA ASN A 193 -9.04 10.14 -0.50
C ASN A 193 -10.18 10.20 -1.55
N LYS A 194 -11.13 11.13 -1.41
CA LYS A 194 -12.23 11.39 -2.34
C LYS A 194 -12.00 12.64 -3.18
N GLY A 195 -10.85 13.30 -3.05
CA GLY A 195 -10.49 14.54 -3.74
C GLY A 195 -11.10 15.81 -3.14
N ARG A 196 -11.69 15.76 -1.94
CA ARG A 196 -12.24 16.95 -1.27
C ARG A 196 -11.14 17.71 -0.56
N MET A 197 -11.13 19.04 -0.68
CA MET A 197 -10.12 19.86 -0.03
C MET A 197 -10.36 19.96 1.48
N LEU A 198 -9.33 19.63 2.23
CA LEU A 198 -9.25 19.79 3.67
C LEU A 198 -8.22 20.88 3.99
N ARG A 199 -8.57 21.75 4.94
CA ARG A 199 -7.61 22.67 5.56
C ARG A 199 -6.89 21.96 6.70
N GLY A 200 -5.58 22.13 6.77
CA GLY A 200 -4.75 21.50 7.79
C GLY A 200 -3.48 22.27 8.10
N VAL A 201 -2.61 21.66 8.89
CA VAL A 201 -1.28 22.17 9.24
C VAL A 201 -0.23 21.18 8.73
N ALA A 202 0.75 21.67 7.97
CA ALA A 202 1.83 20.88 7.40
C ALA A 202 3.05 20.85 8.31
N PHE A 203 3.69 19.69 8.40
CA PHE A 203 4.91 19.45 9.16
C PHE A 203 5.88 18.70 8.26
N TYR A 204 7.08 19.23 8.10
CA TYR A 204 8.10 18.61 7.25
C TYR A 204 8.44 17.20 7.75
N ASN A 205 8.44 16.21 6.86
CA ASN A 205 8.85 14.84 7.17
C ASN A 205 10.21 14.57 6.54
N LEU A 206 10.26 13.94 5.35
CA LEU A 206 11.51 13.53 4.70
C LEU A 206 11.38 13.66 3.18
N ASN A 207 12.46 14.09 2.52
CA ASN A 207 12.47 14.35 1.08
C ASN A 207 11.29 15.26 0.70
N SER A 208 10.54 14.90 -0.34
CA SER A 208 9.33 15.62 -0.77
C SER A 208 8.08 15.26 0.04
N MET A 209 8.20 14.50 1.14
CA MET A 209 7.06 14.07 1.95
C MET A 209 6.83 15.00 3.13
N TRP A 210 5.56 15.25 3.41
CA TRP A 210 5.08 16.13 4.46
C TRP A 210 3.95 15.45 5.23
N TRP A 211 3.97 15.58 6.54
CA TRP A 211 2.84 15.25 7.38
C TRP A 211 1.85 16.39 7.40
N VAL A 212 0.57 16.09 7.22
CA VAL A 212 -0.49 17.09 7.28
C VAL A 212 -1.56 16.63 8.26
N ILE A 213 -1.82 17.44 9.28
CA ILE A 213 -2.95 17.21 10.19
C ILE A 213 -4.14 17.98 9.64
N ALA A 214 -5.18 17.26 9.19
CA ALA A 214 -6.40 17.85 8.64
C ALA A 214 -7.63 17.01 9.03
N GLY A 215 -8.76 17.64 9.34
CA GLY A 215 -9.99 16.93 9.68
C GLY A 215 -9.86 15.91 10.83
N GLY A 216 -8.94 16.13 11.77
CA GLY A 216 -8.64 15.21 12.88
C GLY A 216 -7.80 13.98 12.50
N MET A 217 -7.33 13.88 11.27
CA MET A 217 -6.51 12.78 10.76
C MET A 217 -5.10 13.24 10.40
N LEU A 218 -4.15 12.30 10.42
CA LEU A 218 -2.79 12.49 9.96
C LEU A 218 -2.65 11.92 8.55
N PHE A 219 -2.19 12.75 7.61
CA PHE A 219 -1.87 12.37 6.24
C PHE A 219 -0.36 12.44 6.02
N ASN A 220 0.17 11.56 5.17
CA ASN A 220 1.52 11.68 4.63
C ASN A 220 1.38 11.97 3.12
N LYS A 221 1.80 13.15 2.68
CA LYS A 221 1.55 13.69 1.34
C LYS A 221 2.83 14.17 0.69
N GLY A 222 2.96 13.99 -0.63
CA GLY A 222 4.01 14.65 -1.38
C GLY A 222 3.79 16.17 -1.40
N CYS A 223 4.85 16.98 -1.44
CA CYS A 223 4.75 18.44 -1.52
C CYS A 223 3.91 18.89 -2.73
N SER A 224 4.02 18.17 -3.85
CA SER A 224 3.24 18.40 -5.07
C SER A 224 1.74 18.05 -4.96
N GLU A 225 1.28 17.48 -3.84
CA GLU A 225 -0.14 17.26 -3.53
C GLU A 225 -0.72 18.32 -2.58
N ILE A 226 0.13 19.18 -2.01
CA ILE A 226 -0.21 20.15 -0.97
C ILE A 226 -0.30 21.53 -1.60
N PHE A 227 -1.29 22.32 -1.21
CA PHE A 227 -1.47 23.69 -1.67
C PHE A 227 -1.12 24.64 -0.52
N ALA A 228 -0.22 25.57 -0.78
CA ALA A 228 0.21 26.57 0.20
C ALA A 228 -0.82 27.70 0.34
N ALA A 229 -1.53 28.03 -0.74
CA ALA A 229 -2.64 28.97 -0.75
C ALA A 229 -3.99 28.26 -0.77
N THR A 230 -5.04 29.00 -0.39
CA THR A 230 -6.41 28.50 -0.48
C THR A 230 -6.79 28.27 -1.95
N PRO A 231 -7.23 27.06 -2.33
CA PRO A 231 -7.73 26.80 -3.67
C PRO A 231 -8.91 27.71 -4.02
N ALA A 232 -8.97 28.20 -5.26
CA ALA A 232 -10.04 29.07 -5.73
C ALA A 232 -11.44 28.46 -5.58
N ASP A 233 -11.57 27.14 -5.75
CA ASP A 233 -12.82 26.41 -5.54
C ASP A 233 -12.61 25.20 -4.62
N LEU A 234 -13.08 25.33 -3.38
CA LEU A 234 -13.04 24.27 -2.37
C LEU A 234 -14.09 23.17 -2.61
N ARG A 235 -15.13 23.44 -3.41
CA ARG A 235 -16.20 22.48 -3.72
C ARG A 235 -15.83 21.57 -4.89
N LYS A 236 -14.95 22.03 -5.78
CA LYS A 236 -14.39 21.19 -6.84
C LYS A 236 -13.61 20.04 -6.22
N LYS A 237 -14.02 18.81 -6.55
CA LYS A 237 -13.29 17.60 -6.16
C LYS A 237 -12.15 17.37 -7.14
N ARG A 238 -10.96 17.14 -6.59
CA ARG A 238 -9.74 16.77 -7.32
C ARG A 238 -9.63 15.25 -7.39
N ASN A 239 -10.55 14.64 -8.12
CA ASN A 239 -10.64 13.19 -8.28
C ASN A 239 -10.92 12.79 -9.74
N GLU A 240 -10.45 13.60 -10.69
CA GLU A 240 -10.69 13.48 -12.12
C GLU A 240 -10.36 12.07 -12.62
N ARG A 241 -9.18 11.56 -12.26
CA ARG A 241 -8.72 10.20 -12.58
C ARG A 241 -9.70 9.13 -12.10
N ALA A 242 -10.03 9.16 -10.80
CA ALA A 242 -10.94 8.18 -10.19
C ALA A 242 -12.37 8.28 -10.75
N SER A 243 -12.85 9.51 -11.02
CA SER A 243 -14.15 9.74 -11.64
C SER A 243 -14.19 9.15 -13.05
N ARG A 244 -13.16 9.41 -13.85
CA ARG A 244 -13.00 8.84 -15.19
C ARG A 244 -12.94 7.32 -15.15
N SER A 245 -12.16 6.72 -14.23
CA SER A 245 -12.03 5.25 -14.15
C SER A 245 -13.38 4.60 -13.87
N ARG A 246 -14.19 5.22 -13.02
CA ARG A 246 -15.54 4.75 -12.72
C ARG A 246 -16.45 4.86 -13.94
N LEU A 247 -16.43 5.99 -14.66
CA LEU A 247 -17.27 6.20 -15.83
C LEU A 247 -16.89 5.26 -16.99
N GLU A 248 -15.60 5.05 -17.24
CA GLU A 248 -15.11 4.10 -18.25
C GLU A 248 -15.50 2.66 -17.90
N LYS A 249 -15.44 2.29 -16.62
CA LYS A 249 -15.91 0.97 -16.16
C LYS A 249 -17.42 0.79 -16.37
N GLU A 250 -18.22 1.80 -16.04
CA GLU A 250 -19.67 1.79 -16.29
C GLU A 250 -19.98 1.71 -17.79
N LEU A 251 -19.21 2.40 -18.63
CA LEU A 251 -19.32 2.32 -20.09
C LEU A 251 -19.05 0.90 -20.58
N GLN A 252 -17.98 0.26 -20.11
CA GLN A 252 -17.66 -1.12 -20.46
C GLN A 252 -18.77 -2.09 -20.06
N ILE A 253 -19.34 -1.92 -18.85
CA ILE A 253 -20.46 -2.73 -18.37
C ILE A 253 -21.71 -2.52 -19.24
N ALA A 254 -22.01 -1.28 -19.64
CA ALA A 254 -23.15 -0.97 -20.50
C ALA A 254 -23.02 -1.65 -21.87
N VAL A 255 -21.83 -1.58 -22.49
CA VAL A 255 -21.53 -2.27 -23.75
C VAL A 255 -21.66 -3.78 -23.61
N GLN A 256 -21.12 -4.38 -22.55
CA GLN A 256 -21.23 -5.83 -22.29
C GLN A 256 -22.68 -6.30 -22.12
N ARG A 257 -23.56 -5.42 -21.63
CA ARG A 257 -25.00 -5.68 -21.47
C ARG A 257 -25.83 -5.31 -22.71
N MET A 258 -25.19 -4.85 -23.78
CA MET A 258 -25.84 -4.33 -24.99
C MET A 258 -26.78 -3.13 -24.73
N ASP A 259 -26.56 -2.38 -23.65
CA ASP A 259 -27.29 -1.14 -23.34
C ASP A 259 -26.61 0.05 -24.04
N TYR A 260 -26.84 0.16 -25.34
CA TYR A 260 -26.16 1.14 -26.18
C TYR A 260 -26.58 2.59 -25.90
N ARG A 261 -27.82 2.82 -25.42
CA ARG A 261 -28.27 4.17 -25.04
C ARG A 261 -27.49 4.69 -23.83
N ARG A 262 -27.30 3.84 -22.82
CA ARG A 262 -26.47 4.18 -21.66
C ARG A 262 -25.00 4.35 -22.05
N ALA A 263 -24.49 3.47 -22.92
CA ALA A 263 -23.11 3.55 -23.41
C ALA A 263 -22.85 4.87 -24.17
N GLU A 264 -23.77 5.30 -25.04
CA GLU A 264 -23.68 6.58 -25.76
C GLU A 264 -23.66 7.78 -24.82
N THR A 265 -24.55 7.77 -23.81
CA THR A 265 -24.59 8.83 -22.79
C THR A 265 -23.25 8.92 -22.04
N LEU A 266 -22.71 7.78 -21.60
CA LEU A 266 -21.43 7.72 -20.88
C LEU A 266 -20.25 8.12 -21.77
N LYS A 267 -20.22 7.67 -23.03
CA LYS A 267 -19.22 8.11 -24.01
C LYS A 267 -19.23 9.63 -24.14
N THR A 268 -20.42 10.21 -24.29
CA THR A 268 -20.59 11.67 -24.45
C THR A 268 -20.11 12.44 -23.21
N ILE A 269 -20.35 11.91 -22.01
CA ILE A 269 -19.85 12.53 -20.77
C ILE A 269 -18.33 12.47 -20.67
N ILE A 270 -17.69 11.36 -21.09
CA ILE A 270 -16.24 11.14 -20.92
C ILE A 270 -15.44 11.83 -22.02
N PHE A 271 -15.87 11.68 -23.27
CA PHE A 271 -15.12 12.05 -24.47
C PHE A 271 -15.80 13.15 -25.30
N GLY A 272 -16.99 13.61 -24.91
CA GLY A 272 -17.79 14.49 -25.73
C GLY A 272 -18.33 13.79 -26.98
N THR A 273 -18.56 14.56 -28.03
CA THR A 273 -18.99 14.08 -29.35
C THR A 273 -17.81 13.58 -30.21
N ASP A 274 -16.59 13.67 -29.69
CA ASP A 274 -15.39 13.38 -30.44
C ASP A 274 -15.21 11.88 -30.72
N GLU A 275 -14.42 11.61 -31.74
CA GLU A 275 -13.94 10.25 -32.00
C GLU A 275 -12.93 9.82 -30.93
N THR A 276 -12.93 8.52 -30.64
CA THR A 276 -12.03 7.93 -29.64
C THR A 276 -10.92 7.13 -30.30
N TYR A 277 -9.72 7.29 -29.78
CA TYR A 277 -8.50 6.67 -30.27
C TYR A 277 -8.03 5.59 -29.29
N MET A 278 -7.18 4.68 -29.75
CA MET A 278 -6.45 3.73 -28.90
C MET A 278 -4.95 4.02 -29.00
N ILE A 279 -4.18 3.49 -28.06
CA ILE A 279 -2.72 3.57 -28.08
C ILE A 279 -2.18 2.15 -28.13
N TRP A 280 -1.35 1.86 -29.12
CA TRP A 280 -0.66 0.59 -29.31
C TRP A 280 0.79 0.70 -28.85
N ALA A 281 1.22 -0.25 -28.02
CA ALA A 281 2.59 -0.37 -27.54
C ALA A 281 3.31 -1.48 -28.31
N ARG A 282 4.34 -1.10 -29.08
CA ARG A 282 5.07 -2.00 -29.98
C ARG A 282 5.86 -3.07 -29.23
N ASP A 283 6.51 -2.66 -28.14
CA ASP A 283 7.33 -3.50 -27.27
C ASP A 283 6.51 -4.59 -26.56
N HIS A 284 5.30 -4.26 -26.12
CA HIS A 284 4.38 -5.18 -25.44
C HIS A 284 3.45 -5.93 -26.41
N ARG A 285 3.43 -5.54 -27.69
CA ARG A 285 2.47 -6.03 -28.71
C ARG A 285 1.03 -6.01 -28.19
N ALA A 286 0.65 -4.91 -27.55
CA ALA A 286 -0.63 -4.77 -26.87
C ALA A 286 -1.10 -3.32 -26.82
N TYR A 287 -2.40 -3.12 -26.66
CA TYR A 287 -3.00 -1.81 -26.44
C TYR A 287 -2.85 -1.38 -24.99
N TYR A 288 -2.65 -0.08 -24.78
CA TYR A 288 -2.83 0.51 -23.45
C TYR A 288 -4.27 0.35 -23.00
N ARG A 289 -4.48 -0.09 -21.77
CA ARG A 289 -5.78 -0.01 -21.09
C ARG A 289 -6.08 1.41 -20.63
N SER A 290 -7.34 1.66 -20.28
CA SER A 290 -7.82 2.96 -19.84
C SER A 290 -6.87 3.67 -18.87
N GLN A 291 -6.65 4.96 -19.12
CA GLN A 291 -5.79 5.83 -18.30
C GLN A 291 -4.36 5.30 -18.14
N TYR A 292 -3.81 4.77 -19.23
CA TYR A 292 -2.40 4.37 -19.36
C TYR A 292 -2.00 3.28 -18.35
N ALA A 293 -2.97 2.49 -17.86
CA ALA A 293 -2.79 1.57 -16.74
C ALA A 293 -2.91 0.11 -17.18
N GLY A 294 -1.79 -0.46 -17.63
CA GLY A 294 -1.67 -1.86 -18.05
C GLY A 294 -1.99 -2.09 -19.52
N TYR A 295 -1.96 -3.35 -19.94
CA TYR A 295 -2.01 -3.75 -21.35
C TYR A 295 -3.17 -4.72 -21.67
N SER A 296 -3.68 -4.67 -22.90
CA SER A 296 -4.64 -5.61 -23.45
C SER A 296 -4.25 -6.01 -24.86
N SER A 297 -4.23 -7.29 -25.18
CA SER A 297 -4.06 -7.76 -26.56
C SER A 297 -5.34 -7.61 -27.40
N ASP A 298 -6.47 -7.33 -26.76
CA ASP A 298 -7.78 -7.17 -27.40
C ASP A 298 -8.22 -5.69 -27.45
N THR A 299 -8.70 -5.26 -28.62
CA THR A 299 -9.30 -3.94 -28.88
C THR A 299 -10.55 -3.65 -28.05
N ALA A 300 -11.33 -4.69 -27.67
CA ALA A 300 -12.49 -4.51 -26.80
C ALA A 300 -12.06 -4.23 -25.33
N GLY A 301 -10.86 -4.70 -24.94
CA GLY A 301 -10.24 -4.41 -23.65
C GLY A 301 -9.29 -3.19 -23.67
N ALA A 302 -9.11 -2.55 -24.82
CA ALA A 302 -8.25 -1.39 -24.97
C ALA A 302 -8.87 -0.12 -24.37
N GLY A 303 -8.02 0.73 -23.81
CA GLY A 303 -8.40 2.06 -23.34
C GLY A 303 -8.80 2.96 -24.51
N ARG A 304 -9.73 3.87 -24.25
CA ARG A 304 -10.18 4.90 -25.20
C ARG A 304 -9.68 6.26 -24.75
N TYR A 305 -9.19 7.02 -25.72
CA TYR A 305 -8.52 8.31 -25.52
C TYR A 305 -9.09 9.35 -26.46
N THR A 306 -9.05 10.62 -26.05
CA THR A 306 -9.24 11.72 -27.01
C THR A 306 -8.03 11.77 -27.95
N LYS A 307 -8.18 12.45 -29.10
CA LYS A 307 -7.06 12.66 -30.02
C LYS A 307 -5.86 13.29 -29.33
N ALA A 308 -6.10 14.37 -28.58
CA ALA A 308 -5.05 15.10 -27.85
C ALA A 308 -4.32 14.21 -26.84
N GLU A 309 -5.04 13.35 -26.13
CA GLU A 309 -4.47 12.40 -25.18
C GLU A 309 -3.58 11.36 -25.84
N ALA A 310 -4.06 10.76 -26.94
CA ALA A 310 -3.30 9.75 -27.67
C ALA A 310 -2.07 10.35 -28.34
N GLU A 311 -2.20 11.51 -28.99
CA GLU A 311 -1.06 12.21 -29.61
C GLU A 311 -0.01 12.62 -28.58
N SER A 312 -0.43 13.20 -27.44
CA SER A 312 0.49 13.63 -26.39
C SER A 312 1.31 12.45 -25.87
N GLU A 313 0.66 11.32 -25.62
CA GLU A 313 1.33 10.13 -25.09
C GLU A 313 2.24 9.48 -26.14
N CYS A 314 1.78 9.33 -27.39
CA CYS A 314 2.62 8.78 -28.45
C CYS A 314 3.82 9.69 -28.76
N ARG A 315 3.69 11.02 -28.68
CA ARG A 315 4.82 11.95 -28.84
C ARG A 315 5.81 11.91 -27.68
N ARG A 316 5.39 11.49 -26.48
CA ARG A 316 6.28 11.30 -25.33
C ARG A 316 7.28 10.17 -25.60
N VAL A 317 6.84 9.09 -26.25
CA VAL A 317 7.68 7.92 -26.56
C VAL A 317 7.41 7.41 -27.99
N PRO A 318 7.82 8.18 -29.01
CA PRO A 318 7.40 7.94 -30.40
C PRO A 318 7.97 6.64 -30.99
N HIS A 319 9.08 6.15 -30.44
CA HIS A 319 9.72 4.90 -30.87
C HIS A 319 9.06 3.64 -30.28
N GLU A 320 8.19 3.78 -29.27
CA GLU A 320 7.50 2.65 -28.62
C GLU A 320 5.99 2.64 -28.91
N LEU A 321 5.41 3.82 -29.13
CA LEU A 321 3.96 3.99 -29.15
C LEU A 321 3.42 4.46 -30.50
N GLU A 322 2.26 3.92 -30.86
CA GLU A 322 1.50 4.30 -32.05
C GLU A 322 0.08 4.66 -31.64
N MET A 323 -0.48 5.71 -32.25
CA MET A 323 -1.88 6.03 -32.09
C MET A 323 -2.69 5.21 -33.09
N VAL A 324 -3.77 4.58 -32.64
CA VAL A 324 -4.68 3.82 -33.50
C VAL A 324 -5.96 4.63 -33.67
N CYS A 325 -6.23 5.02 -34.92
CA CYS A 325 -7.39 5.78 -35.33
C CYS A 325 -8.67 4.93 -35.25
N PRO A 326 -9.87 5.56 -35.28
CA PRO A 326 -11.15 4.86 -35.28
C PRO A 326 -11.32 3.88 -36.45
N ASP A 327 -10.68 4.17 -37.59
CA ASP A 327 -10.64 3.31 -38.77
C ASP A 327 -9.61 2.15 -38.66
N GLY A 328 -8.94 2.03 -37.52
CA GLY A 328 -7.93 1.01 -37.25
C GLY A 328 -6.54 1.33 -37.79
N LYS A 329 -6.32 2.49 -38.42
CA LYS A 329 -4.98 2.86 -38.92
C LYS A 329 -4.05 3.23 -37.79
N HIS A 330 -2.81 2.75 -37.86
CA HIS A 330 -1.74 3.10 -36.94
C HIS A 330 -1.01 4.35 -37.43
N VAL A 331 -0.78 5.29 -36.53
CA VAL A 331 -0.06 6.54 -36.77
C VAL A 331 1.13 6.60 -35.81
N SER A 332 2.33 6.57 -36.38
CA SER A 332 3.59 6.78 -35.66
C SER A 332 3.96 8.27 -35.64
N PHE A 333 4.54 8.72 -34.53
CA PHE A 333 5.04 10.09 -34.35
C PHE A 333 6.57 10.14 -34.29
N GLU A 334 7.24 9.15 -34.88
CA GLU A 334 8.68 9.21 -35.09
C GLU A 334 9.04 10.55 -35.73
N ARG A 335 9.92 11.31 -35.07
CA ARG A 335 10.52 12.46 -35.72
C ARG A 335 11.24 11.92 -36.95
N ALA A 336 10.85 12.38 -38.13
CA ALA A 336 11.70 12.26 -39.30
C ALA A 336 13.09 12.72 -38.88
N ALA A 337 14.06 11.80 -38.91
CA ALA A 337 15.44 12.15 -38.69
C ALA A 337 15.80 13.24 -39.72
N ALA A 338 16.11 14.44 -39.21
CA ALA A 338 16.72 15.50 -39.99
C ALA A 338 18.23 15.26 -40.04
#